data_AF-A0A377Q2K1-F1
#
_entry.id   AF-A0A377Q2K1-F1
#
_cell.length_a   1.000
_cell.length_b   1.000
_cell.length_c   1.000
_cell.angle_alpha   90.00
_cell.angle_beta   90.00
_cell.angle_gamma   90.00
#
_symmetry.space_group_name_H-M   'P 1'
#
loop_
_entity.id
_entity.type
_entity.pdbx_description
1 polymer ?
#
loop_
_entity_poly.entity_id
_entity_poly.type
_entity_poly.pdbx_seq_one_letter_code
_entity_poly.pdbx_strand_id
1 'polypeptide(L)'
;MANSINVSLFPKINTSEIDVVSLANVPFLGLMKGFWSGEEDELKEYLEAHQIPIVNSFKSLYEAEEYATTVSQAFIKIFAKEGTGKFNYRLANVIKEKYLKNGFHDNNYNKIIFDISSFDEETKNAIREIFFSTLARSFISFKVDNDDVLELIYHKRGIYQDNSKRLGVSLARDRLSLLQNFKDPGDNNYISANFIYLMAKALMEKNIIVNFKYDYIVGSGQVLTKEVGSEEVIKVANQTLAEREREREVQEIKKQAEAELQKEKNNRRDSLPPESIKAETYKDYSTSNRFSMEKAQNSEDLEKQANDILHNYKLVELEKRRLRLEEAEKLSGDIYQDILQVLSNGASIVEALNICNQKYNNKDAVNMASMFLTKDLLNLSLKEKEISNLKEELAEASLEKNKLLDLIAQREESIKELRENNRELEKQKETLKMENEKTLMEIQEKYTTILKSNKERHNAQLEELAKSYENKINNLSGEQKNIYDKLQIAQKENAVLEKKLQQANEIKNEEINASIKELQDKVSSLINRTIHIAKEKNNEEKSINEKIDDLQKVIKKMNNTSTKRKTKSRTAKSSEKDDNLFSHTKD
;
A
#
# COMPACT_ATOMS: atom_id res chain seq x y z
N MET A 1 27.58 37.19 -7.99
CA MET A 1 26.82 37.21 -6.72
C MET A 1 26.24 35.83 -6.55
N ALA A 2 26.30 35.22 -5.36
CA ALA A 2 25.61 33.95 -5.16
C ALA A 2 24.11 34.22 -5.29
N ASN A 3 23.44 33.55 -6.23
CA ASN A 3 22.00 33.66 -6.36
C ASN A 3 21.37 32.83 -5.23
N SER A 4 20.54 33.47 -4.41
CA SER A 4 20.00 32.85 -3.20
C SER A 4 18.48 32.92 -3.21
N ILE A 5 17.83 31.79 -3.00
CA ILE A 5 16.37 31.71 -2.85
C ILE A 5 16.01 32.25 -1.46
N ASN A 6 15.12 33.24 -1.44
CA ASN A 6 14.51 33.75 -0.21
C ASN A 6 13.44 32.77 0.26
N VAL A 7 13.61 32.22 1.46
CA VAL A 7 12.67 31.26 2.05
C VAL A 7 11.99 31.91 3.26
N SER A 8 10.65 31.88 3.28
CA SER A 8 9.84 32.40 4.39
C SER A 8 8.81 31.38 4.85
N LEU A 9 8.53 31.33 6.16
CA LEU A 9 7.50 30.44 6.73
C LEU A 9 6.37 31.28 7.35
N PHE A 10 5.14 30.97 6.96
CA PHE A 10 3.92 31.49 7.53
C PHE A 10 3.22 30.36 8.31
N PRO A 11 3.31 30.35 9.66
CA PRO A 11 2.70 29.32 10.47
C PRO A 11 1.18 29.53 10.61
N LYS A 12 0.42 28.43 10.73
CA LYS A 12 -1.03 28.43 11.00
C LYS A 12 -1.82 29.30 10.04
N ILE A 13 -1.68 29.04 8.74
CA ILE A 13 -2.42 29.75 7.71
C ILE A 13 -3.92 29.44 7.81
N ASN A 14 -4.75 30.35 7.30
CA ASN A 14 -6.19 30.13 7.25
C ASN A 14 -6.53 29.06 6.20
N THR A 15 -7.24 28.01 6.59
CA THR A 15 -7.58 26.90 5.69
C THR A 15 -8.52 27.29 4.56
N SER A 16 -9.23 28.41 4.68
CA SER A 16 -10.04 28.97 3.59
C SER A 16 -9.23 29.60 2.45
N GLU A 17 -7.91 29.79 2.63
CA GLU A 17 -6.99 30.25 1.58
C GLU A 17 -6.40 29.08 0.76
N ILE A 18 -6.71 27.83 1.12
CA ILE A 18 -6.16 26.64 0.47
C ILE A 18 -7.04 26.25 -0.72
N ASP A 19 -6.50 26.36 -1.93
CA ASP A 19 -7.10 25.78 -3.12
C ASP A 19 -6.69 24.31 -3.27
N VAL A 20 -7.69 23.45 -3.40
CA VAL A 20 -7.54 22.00 -3.51
C VAL A 20 -7.06 21.60 -4.91
N VAL A 21 -7.28 22.44 -5.91
CA VAL A 21 -6.72 22.26 -7.26
C VAL A 21 -5.19 22.24 -7.23
N SER A 22 -4.58 22.95 -6.26
CA SER A 22 -3.14 23.03 -6.08
C SER A 22 -2.53 21.85 -5.32
N LEU A 23 -3.25 20.74 -5.15
CA LEU A 23 -2.73 19.54 -4.50
C LEU A 23 -1.46 19.05 -5.21
N ALA A 24 -0.37 18.93 -4.46
CA ALA A 24 0.91 18.50 -5.02
C ALA A 24 0.92 17.01 -5.35
N ASN A 25 0.22 16.22 -4.54
CA ASN A 25 0.07 14.78 -4.68
C ASN A 25 -1.25 14.32 -4.04
N VAL A 26 -1.67 13.10 -4.35
CA VAL A 26 -2.80 12.44 -3.68
C VAL A 26 -2.56 12.41 -2.16
N PRO A 27 -3.47 12.95 -1.33
CA PRO A 27 -3.31 13.01 0.11
C PRO A 27 -3.00 11.63 0.70
N PHE A 28 -2.09 11.58 1.67
CA PHE A 28 -1.50 10.38 2.28
C PHE A 28 -0.66 9.52 1.32
N LEU A 29 -1.19 9.13 0.16
CA LEU A 29 -0.51 8.26 -0.81
C LEU A 29 0.76 8.88 -1.41
N GLY A 30 0.75 10.20 -1.66
CA GLY A 30 1.92 10.91 -2.19
C GLY A 30 3.17 10.79 -1.33
N LEU A 31 2.99 10.88 0.00
CA LEU A 31 4.06 10.64 0.96
C LEU A 31 4.49 9.17 0.96
N MET A 32 3.51 8.26 0.95
CA MET A 32 3.75 6.81 1.02
C MET A 32 4.51 6.29 -0.20
N LYS A 33 4.28 6.87 -1.40
CA LYS A 33 5.03 6.56 -2.62
C LYS A 33 6.54 6.69 -2.42
N GLY A 34 6.99 7.69 -1.66
CA GLY A 34 8.41 7.89 -1.34
C GLY A 34 9.03 6.81 -0.43
N PHE A 35 8.24 5.85 0.05
CA PHE A 35 8.69 4.71 0.84
C PHE A 35 8.42 3.35 0.20
N TRP A 36 7.92 3.34 -1.04
CA TRP A 36 7.73 2.13 -1.83
C TRP A 36 9.01 1.80 -2.61
N SER A 37 9.43 0.53 -2.61
CA SER A 37 10.62 0.08 -3.33
C SER A 37 10.33 -0.63 -4.65
N GLY A 38 9.05 -0.83 -5.01
CA GLY A 38 8.62 -1.46 -6.26
C GLY A 38 8.35 -0.44 -7.37
N GLU A 39 7.87 -0.94 -8.52
CA GLU A 39 7.47 -0.09 -9.64
C GLU A 39 6.11 0.58 -9.40
N GLU A 40 5.78 1.60 -10.20
CA GLU A 40 4.50 2.33 -10.05
C GLU A 40 3.29 1.44 -10.35
N ASP A 41 3.39 0.54 -11.32
CA ASP A 41 2.28 -0.35 -11.66
C ASP A 41 2.06 -1.41 -10.57
N GLU A 42 3.13 -1.91 -9.95
CA GLU A 42 3.02 -2.78 -8.78
C GLU A 42 2.38 -2.06 -7.57
N LEU A 43 2.63 -0.75 -7.43
CA LEU A 43 1.97 0.05 -6.40
C LEU A 43 0.47 0.18 -6.67
N LYS A 44 0.07 0.38 -7.94
CA LYS A 44 -1.35 0.44 -8.31
C LYS A 44 -2.03 -0.90 -8.05
N GLU A 45 -1.44 -2.01 -8.49
CA GLU A 45 -1.95 -3.36 -8.22
C GLU A 45 -2.09 -3.62 -6.72
N TYR A 46 -1.11 -3.19 -5.92
CA TYR A 46 -1.17 -3.30 -4.47
C TYR A 46 -2.34 -2.50 -3.88
N LEU A 47 -2.54 -1.25 -4.32
CA LEU A 47 -3.64 -0.41 -3.84
C LEU A 47 -5.01 -0.99 -4.24
N GLU A 48 -5.14 -1.50 -5.46
CA GLU A 48 -6.37 -2.15 -5.97
C GLU A 48 -6.71 -3.43 -5.20
N ALA A 49 -5.71 -4.31 -4.98
CA ALA A 49 -5.89 -5.54 -4.22
C ALA A 49 -6.41 -5.31 -2.79
N HIS A 50 -6.01 -4.18 -2.18
CA HIS A 50 -6.45 -3.78 -0.84
C HIS A 50 -7.63 -2.80 -0.82
N GLN A 51 -8.28 -2.58 -1.97
CA GLN A 51 -9.45 -1.70 -2.12
C GLN A 51 -9.18 -0.26 -1.66
N ILE A 52 -7.96 0.24 -1.86
CA ILE A 52 -7.61 1.63 -1.55
C ILE A 52 -7.93 2.49 -2.78
N PRO A 53 -8.93 3.39 -2.72
CA PRO A 53 -9.34 4.17 -3.87
C PRO A 53 -8.24 5.17 -4.26
N ILE A 54 -7.91 5.25 -5.55
CA ILE A 54 -7.01 6.29 -6.09
C ILE A 54 -7.88 7.43 -6.61
N VAL A 55 -7.90 8.55 -5.87
CA VAL A 55 -8.72 9.73 -6.19
C VAL A 55 -7.82 10.81 -6.79
N ASN A 56 -8.17 11.27 -7.99
CA ASN A 56 -7.37 12.23 -8.75
C ASN A 56 -7.81 13.69 -8.56
N SER A 57 -8.99 13.94 -7.98
CA SER A 57 -9.54 15.28 -7.79
C SER A 57 -10.42 15.35 -6.55
N PHE A 58 -10.35 16.47 -5.84
CA PHE A 58 -11.14 16.73 -4.63
C PHE A 58 -11.84 18.07 -4.77
N LYS A 59 -13.07 18.20 -4.25
CA LYS A 59 -13.89 19.42 -4.35
C LYS A 59 -13.66 20.38 -3.18
N SER A 60 -13.13 19.89 -2.07
CA SER A 60 -12.90 20.68 -0.86
C SER A 60 -11.74 20.13 -0.05
N LEU A 61 -11.14 20.99 0.79
CA LEU A 61 -10.09 20.58 1.72
C LEU A 61 -10.58 19.48 2.67
N TYR A 62 -11.84 19.59 3.10
CA TYR A 62 -12.49 18.59 3.95
C TYR A 62 -12.50 17.20 3.30
N GLU A 63 -12.84 17.11 2.01
CA GLU A 63 -12.84 15.84 1.26
C GLU A 63 -11.42 15.24 1.14
N ALA A 64 -10.40 16.09 0.95
CA ALA A 64 -9.00 15.65 0.92
C ALA A 64 -8.53 15.13 2.29
N GLU A 65 -8.92 15.79 3.38
CA GLU A 65 -8.60 15.37 4.76
C GLU A 65 -9.33 14.08 5.17
N GLU A 66 -10.60 13.95 4.78
CA GLU A 66 -11.41 12.75 5.02
C GLU A 66 -10.84 11.55 4.25
N TYR A 67 -10.44 11.76 2.99
CA TYR A 67 -9.76 10.77 2.19
C TYR A 67 -8.42 10.35 2.84
N ALA A 68 -7.58 11.31 3.23
CA ALA A 68 -6.31 11.02 3.90
C ALA A 68 -6.53 10.22 5.19
N THR A 69 -7.58 10.54 5.95
CA THR A 69 -7.97 9.83 7.17
C THR A 69 -8.39 8.39 6.85
N THR A 70 -9.26 8.20 5.87
CA THR A 70 -9.76 6.87 5.44
C THR A 70 -8.62 5.98 4.96
N VAL A 71 -7.75 6.50 4.08
CA VAL A 71 -6.58 5.76 3.58
C VAL A 71 -5.62 5.43 4.72
N SER A 72 -5.37 6.37 5.65
CA SER A 72 -4.50 6.11 6.79
C SER A 72 -4.99 4.95 7.66
N GLN A 73 -6.31 4.85 7.88
CA GLN A 73 -6.92 3.77 8.63
C GLN A 73 -6.83 2.43 7.89
N ALA A 74 -6.94 2.43 6.56
CA ALA A 74 -6.72 1.24 5.75
C ALA A 74 -5.27 0.74 5.92
N PHE A 75 -4.27 1.62 5.77
CA PHE A 75 -2.86 1.26 5.95
C PHE A 75 -2.54 0.76 7.36
N ILE A 76 -3.13 1.35 8.41
CA ILE A 76 -2.97 0.85 9.80
C ILE A 76 -3.46 -0.61 9.90
N LYS A 77 -4.62 -0.92 9.30
CA LYS A 77 -5.19 -2.28 9.33
C LYS A 77 -4.35 -3.27 8.53
N ILE A 78 -3.90 -2.87 7.33
CA ILE A 78 -3.12 -3.71 6.42
C ILE A 78 -1.76 -4.03 7.07
N PHE A 79 -1.03 -3.01 7.52
CA PHE A 79 0.28 -3.21 8.13
C PHE A 79 0.24 -4.04 9.41
N ALA A 80 -0.88 -4.01 10.15
CA ALA A 80 -1.08 -4.83 11.33
C ALA A 80 -1.40 -6.31 11.01
N LYS A 81 -2.10 -6.59 9.91
CA LYS A 81 -2.55 -7.95 9.56
C LYS A 81 -1.60 -8.69 8.61
N GLU A 82 -1.10 -7.99 7.59
CA GLU A 82 -0.43 -8.59 6.44
C GLU A 82 1.03 -8.13 6.32
N GLY A 83 1.44 -7.15 7.14
CA GLY A 83 2.77 -6.55 7.09
C GLY A 83 2.89 -5.44 6.06
N THR A 84 4.12 -5.02 5.76
CA THR A 84 4.40 -3.81 4.95
C THR A 84 4.60 -4.09 3.46
N GLY A 85 4.65 -5.36 3.02
CA GLY A 85 4.92 -5.70 1.63
C GLY A 85 6.24 -5.09 1.12
N LYS A 86 6.20 -4.38 -0.02
CA LYS A 86 7.35 -3.63 -0.57
C LYS A 86 7.47 -2.20 -0.02
N PHE A 87 6.65 -1.80 0.95
CA PHE A 87 6.92 -0.57 1.69
C PHE A 87 8.09 -0.79 2.65
N ASN A 88 8.80 0.30 2.97
CA ASN A 88 9.83 0.28 4.00
C ASN A 88 9.28 -0.31 5.32
N TYR A 89 9.87 -1.43 5.76
CA TYR A 89 9.43 -2.17 6.95
C TYR A 89 9.33 -1.32 8.22
N ARG A 90 10.10 -0.21 8.31
CA ARG A 90 10.06 0.72 9.44
C ARG A 90 8.71 1.44 9.56
N LEU A 91 7.95 1.55 8.48
CA LEU A 91 6.62 2.17 8.48
C LEU A 91 5.61 1.40 9.34
N ALA A 92 5.78 0.09 9.53
CA ALA A 92 4.94 -0.70 10.44
C ALA A 92 4.92 -0.14 11.87
N ASN A 93 6.02 0.51 12.30
CA ASN A 93 6.14 1.10 13.63
C ASN A 93 5.56 2.51 13.74
N VAL A 94 5.25 3.15 12.61
CA VAL A 94 4.96 4.58 12.49
C VAL A 94 3.51 4.81 12.07
N ILE A 95 3.01 4.02 11.11
CA ILE A 95 1.61 4.03 10.69
C ILE A 95 0.80 3.19 11.68
N LYS A 96 0.52 3.78 12.84
CA LYS A 96 -0.26 3.19 13.93
C LYS A 96 -1.33 4.14 14.42
N GLU A 97 -2.39 3.58 14.99
CA GLU A 97 -3.52 4.34 15.52
C GLU A 97 -3.08 5.45 16.48
N LYS A 98 -2.13 5.18 17.40
CA LYS A 98 -1.58 6.15 18.34
C LYS A 98 -1.19 7.50 17.70
N TYR A 99 -0.68 7.49 16.47
CA TYR A 99 -0.15 8.68 15.81
C TYR A 99 -1.13 9.35 14.83
N LEU A 100 -2.19 8.63 14.43
CA LEU A 100 -3.10 9.03 13.35
C LEU A 100 -4.58 9.04 13.78
N LYS A 101 -4.89 8.73 15.04
CA LYS A 101 -6.25 8.57 15.59
C LYS A 101 -7.19 9.74 15.29
N ASN A 102 -6.69 10.96 15.34
CA ASN A 102 -7.50 12.17 15.24
C ASN A 102 -7.70 12.67 13.79
N GLY A 103 -7.28 11.89 12.77
CA GLY A 103 -7.35 12.33 11.38
C GLY A 103 -6.59 13.62 11.11
N PHE A 104 -7.01 14.39 10.10
CA PHE A 104 -6.31 15.59 9.63
C PHE A 104 -7.14 16.88 9.72
N HIS A 105 -8.28 16.87 10.42
CA HIS A 105 -9.21 18.01 10.54
C HIS A 105 -8.82 19.03 11.62
N ASP A 106 -7.54 19.14 11.97
CA ASP A 106 -7.06 19.96 13.10
C ASP A 106 -6.54 21.35 12.67
N ASN A 107 -6.76 21.74 11.41
CA ASN A 107 -6.36 23.01 10.79
C ASN A 107 -4.87 23.36 10.96
N ASN A 108 -3.99 22.37 11.15
CA ASN A 108 -2.57 22.59 11.35
C ASN A 108 -1.79 22.70 10.03
N TYR A 109 -2.08 23.73 9.23
CA TYR A 109 -1.35 24.00 7.98
C TYR A 109 -0.34 25.14 8.14
N ASN A 110 0.82 24.95 7.53
CA ASN A 110 1.85 25.98 7.38
C ASN A 110 2.12 26.22 5.89
N LYS A 111 2.50 27.45 5.54
CA LYS A 111 2.94 27.82 4.18
C LYS A 111 4.43 28.19 4.19
N ILE A 112 5.20 27.62 3.27
CA ILE A 112 6.55 28.06 2.96
C ILE A 112 6.54 28.73 1.61
N ILE A 113 7.19 29.88 1.52
CA ILE A 113 7.36 30.64 0.28
C ILE A 113 8.82 30.57 -0.13
N PHE A 114 9.06 30.26 -1.41
CA PHE A 114 10.36 30.31 -2.08
C PHE A 114 10.31 31.39 -3.17
N ASP A 115 10.97 32.51 -2.92
CA ASP A 115 11.07 33.60 -3.87
C ASP A 115 12.33 33.43 -4.73
N ILE A 116 12.07 33.27 -6.04
CA ILE A 116 13.05 33.01 -7.09
C ILE A 116 13.21 34.21 -8.05
N SER A 117 12.68 35.38 -7.69
CA SER A 117 12.73 36.61 -8.51
C SER A 117 14.15 37.02 -8.90
N SER A 118 15.15 36.67 -8.09
CA SER A 118 16.56 37.01 -8.31
C SER A 118 17.28 36.19 -9.39
N PHE A 119 16.63 35.18 -9.98
CA PHE A 119 17.21 34.29 -10.99
C PHE A 119 16.80 34.70 -12.41
N ASP A 120 17.54 34.24 -13.42
CA ASP A 120 17.14 34.33 -14.82
C ASP A 120 16.02 33.32 -15.18
N GLU A 121 15.26 33.57 -16.25
CA GLU A 121 14.10 32.74 -16.61
C GLU A 121 14.43 31.27 -16.90
N GLU A 122 15.61 30.97 -17.43
CA GLU A 122 16.04 29.58 -17.66
C GLU A 122 16.24 28.86 -16.32
N THR A 123 16.96 29.49 -15.39
CA THR A 123 17.15 28.95 -14.04
C THR A 123 15.84 28.89 -13.26
N LYS A 124 14.95 29.89 -13.37
CA LYS A 124 13.62 29.87 -12.74
C LYS A 124 12.80 28.66 -13.19
N ASN A 125 12.77 28.37 -14.49
CA ASN A 125 12.05 27.22 -15.03
C ASN A 125 12.60 25.88 -14.49
N ALA A 126 13.93 25.75 -14.41
CA ALA A 126 14.55 24.57 -13.82
C ALA A 126 14.23 24.44 -12.32
N ILE A 127 14.22 25.54 -11.57
CA ILE A 127 13.83 25.56 -10.16
C ILE A 127 12.36 25.17 -9.99
N ARG A 128 11.45 25.68 -10.83
CA ARG A 128 10.02 25.32 -10.84
C ARG A 128 9.83 23.82 -11.04
N GLU A 129 10.45 23.24 -12.07
CA GLU A 129 10.37 21.80 -12.36
C GLU A 129 10.85 20.94 -11.18
N ILE A 130 11.97 21.33 -10.55
CA ILE A 130 12.50 20.66 -9.36
C ILE A 130 11.57 20.83 -8.16
N PHE A 131 11.04 22.03 -7.95
CA PHE A 131 10.10 22.30 -6.86
C PHE A 131 8.86 21.41 -6.97
N PHE A 132 8.25 21.30 -8.16
CA PHE A 132 7.06 20.47 -8.37
C PHE A 132 7.32 18.97 -8.28
N SER A 133 8.50 18.48 -8.70
CA SER A 133 8.88 17.07 -8.56
C SER A 133 9.33 16.67 -7.14
N THR A 134 9.76 17.62 -6.31
CA THR A 134 10.27 17.34 -4.95
C THR A 134 9.17 16.87 -3.99
N LEU A 135 9.30 15.69 -3.38
CA LEU A 135 8.30 15.18 -2.43
C LEU A 135 8.37 15.88 -1.07
N ALA A 136 7.23 16.28 -0.51
CA ALA A 136 7.13 16.80 0.85
C ALA A 136 6.92 15.66 1.85
N ARG A 137 7.52 15.76 3.05
CA ARG A 137 7.35 14.78 4.15
C ARG A 137 6.04 14.94 4.94
N SER A 138 5.07 15.67 4.40
CA SER A 138 3.75 15.85 4.98
C SER A 138 2.76 14.83 4.41
N PHE A 139 1.76 14.44 5.20
CA PHE A 139 0.65 13.62 4.68
C PHE A 139 -0.25 14.38 3.70
N ILE A 140 -0.34 15.72 3.79
CA ILE A 140 -1.14 16.54 2.89
C ILE A 140 -0.31 17.76 2.51
N SER A 141 -0.07 17.96 1.21
CA SER A 141 0.72 19.08 0.70
C SER A 141 0.17 19.62 -0.61
N PHE A 142 0.24 20.93 -0.77
CA PHE A 142 -0.16 21.70 -1.95
C PHE A 142 1.05 22.49 -2.44
N LYS A 143 1.15 22.65 -3.76
CA LYS A 143 2.17 23.45 -4.42
C LYS A 143 1.52 24.43 -5.36
N VAL A 144 1.86 25.70 -5.21
CA VAL A 144 1.31 26.79 -6.03
C VAL A 144 2.47 27.47 -6.74
N ASP A 145 2.28 27.74 -8.02
CA ASP A 145 3.16 28.60 -8.82
C ASP A 145 2.51 29.98 -8.96
N ASN A 146 3.11 30.99 -8.33
CA ASN A 146 2.72 32.39 -8.43
C ASN A 146 3.86 33.17 -9.10
N ASP A 147 4.19 32.77 -10.33
CA ASP A 147 5.26 33.32 -11.17
C ASP A 147 6.66 33.21 -10.54
N ASP A 148 7.10 34.26 -9.85
CA ASP A 148 8.41 34.34 -9.18
C ASP A 148 8.39 33.79 -7.75
N VAL A 149 7.23 33.33 -7.30
CA VAL A 149 6.99 32.89 -5.94
C VAL A 149 6.39 31.49 -5.95
N LEU A 150 7.11 30.53 -5.39
CA LEU A 150 6.65 29.15 -5.26
C LEU A 150 6.18 28.91 -3.82
N GLU A 151 4.95 28.44 -3.66
CA GLU A 151 4.36 28.20 -2.34
C GLU A 151 4.21 26.70 -2.08
N LEU A 152 4.73 26.24 -0.94
CA LEU A 152 4.48 24.91 -0.39
C LEU A 152 3.58 25.05 0.83
N ILE A 153 2.32 24.68 0.68
CA ILE A 153 1.38 24.59 1.80
C ILE A 153 1.34 23.14 2.26
N TYR A 154 1.43 22.88 3.56
CA TYR A 154 1.46 21.51 4.05
C TYR A 154 0.84 21.38 5.44
N HIS A 155 0.25 20.21 5.69
CA HIS A 155 -0.19 19.83 7.02
C HIS A 155 1.03 19.52 7.89
N LYS A 156 1.08 20.03 9.12
CA LYS A 156 2.24 19.89 10.02
C LYS A 156 2.53 18.44 10.41
N ARG A 157 1.53 17.55 10.32
CA ARG A 157 1.69 16.11 10.56
C ARG A 157 2.28 15.41 9.34
N GLY A 158 3.32 14.63 9.56
CA GLY A 158 4.10 13.97 8.53
C GLY A 158 5.05 12.91 9.11
N ILE A 159 5.92 12.36 8.27
CA ILE A 159 6.90 11.35 8.68
C ILE A 159 8.30 11.98 8.71
N TYR A 160 8.94 11.97 9.87
CA TYR A 160 10.33 12.37 10.01
C TYR A 160 11.24 11.15 10.05
N GLN A 161 12.51 11.38 9.75
CA GLN A 161 13.58 10.42 9.95
C GLN A 161 14.58 11.02 10.96
N ASP A 162 14.82 10.33 12.07
CA ASP A 162 15.82 10.76 13.04
C ASP A 162 17.24 10.42 12.59
N ASN A 163 18.22 10.86 13.38
CA ASN A 163 19.64 10.65 13.08
C ASN A 163 20.05 9.18 13.14
N SER A 164 19.30 8.34 13.86
CA SER A 164 19.48 6.88 13.88
C SER A 164 18.78 6.18 12.71
N LYS A 165 18.28 6.97 11.75
CA LYS A 165 17.48 6.54 10.58
C LYS A 165 16.14 5.88 10.97
N ARG A 166 15.67 6.03 12.21
CA ARG A 166 14.33 5.57 12.59
C ARG A 166 13.30 6.56 12.04
N LEU A 167 12.16 6.01 11.65
CA LEU A 167 11.03 6.79 11.19
C LEU A 167 10.10 7.07 12.38
N GLY A 168 9.43 8.22 12.35
CA GLY A 168 8.38 8.57 13.32
C GLY A 168 7.36 9.54 12.73
N VAL A 169 6.22 9.69 13.40
CA VAL A 169 5.21 10.72 13.08
C VAL A 169 5.27 11.80 14.15
N SER A 170 5.32 13.06 13.73
CA SER A 170 5.23 14.21 14.63
C SER A 170 4.61 15.42 13.93
N LEU A 171 4.21 16.42 14.72
CA LEU A 171 3.86 17.74 14.21
C LEU A 171 5.15 18.57 14.02
N ALA A 172 5.33 19.17 12.85
CA ALA A 172 6.43 20.08 12.58
C ALA A 172 6.31 21.38 13.41
N ARG A 173 7.45 22.00 13.75
CA ARG A 173 7.50 23.30 14.43
C ARG A 173 7.04 24.47 13.54
N ASP A 174 6.53 25.51 14.19
CA ASP A 174 6.14 26.79 13.57
C ASP A 174 7.33 27.73 13.33
N ARG A 175 8.51 27.16 13.02
CA ARG A 175 9.74 27.90 12.73
C ARG A 175 10.41 27.31 11.49
N LEU A 176 10.95 28.14 10.61
CA LEU A 176 11.67 27.66 9.43
C LEU A 176 12.96 26.93 9.83
N SER A 177 13.26 25.82 9.17
CA SER A 177 14.51 25.09 9.36
C SER A 177 15.10 24.76 7.99
N LEU A 178 16.27 25.32 7.66
CA LEU A 178 16.97 25.01 6.41
C LEU A 178 17.77 23.68 6.48
N LEU A 179 18.15 23.24 7.69
CA LEU A 179 19.05 22.11 7.92
C LEU A 179 18.36 20.98 8.71
N GLN A 180 18.64 19.73 8.34
CA GLN A 180 18.18 18.53 9.06
C GLN A 180 19.09 18.19 10.25
N ASN A 181 19.28 19.12 11.19
CA ASN A 181 20.22 19.01 12.31
C ASN A 181 19.54 18.84 13.69
N PHE A 182 18.39 18.17 13.74
CA PHE A 182 17.63 18.00 14.99
C PHE A 182 17.98 16.70 15.72
N LYS A 183 17.87 16.71 17.06
CA LYS A 183 17.93 15.48 17.88
C LYS A 183 16.52 14.91 18.01
N ASP A 184 15.55 15.77 18.33
CA ASP A 184 14.14 15.43 18.43
C ASP A 184 13.32 16.13 17.33
N PRO A 185 12.26 15.48 16.81
CA PRO A 185 11.43 16.05 15.74
C PRO A 185 10.70 17.35 16.14
N GLY A 186 10.62 17.64 17.44
CA GLY A 186 10.04 18.86 17.98
C GLY A 186 10.99 20.06 18.03
N ASP A 187 12.27 19.88 17.71
CA ASP A 187 13.27 20.96 17.73
C ASP A 187 13.21 21.81 16.46
N ASN A 188 12.96 21.16 15.32
CA ASN A 188 12.99 21.77 13.98
C ASN A 188 11.71 21.48 13.20
N ASN A 189 11.50 22.26 12.15
CA ASN A 189 10.51 21.95 11.13
C ASN A 189 11.11 20.97 10.12
N TYR A 190 11.02 19.68 10.45
CA TYR A 190 11.59 18.60 9.65
C TYR A 190 11.00 18.54 8.22
N ILE A 191 9.77 19.03 8.01
CA ILE A 191 9.14 19.08 6.69
C ILE A 191 9.89 20.10 5.81
N SER A 192 10.08 21.32 6.32
CA SER A 192 10.85 22.35 5.60
C SER A 192 12.29 21.93 5.33
N ALA A 193 12.97 21.38 6.33
CA ALA A 193 14.37 20.96 6.21
C ALA A 193 14.54 19.78 5.23
N ASN A 194 13.59 18.85 5.21
CA ASN A 194 13.64 17.72 4.27
C ASN A 194 13.33 18.15 2.83
N PHE A 195 12.34 19.02 2.65
CA PHE A 195 12.00 19.56 1.33
C PHE A 195 13.18 20.31 0.73
N ILE A 196 13.80 21.21 1.50
CA ILE A 196 14.99 21.98 1.07
C ILE A 196 16.16 21.06 0.75
N TYR A 197 16.38 20.00 1.54
CA TYR A 197 17.42 19.00 1.24
C TYR A 197 17.19 18.28 -0.10
N LEU A 198 15.97 17.78 -0.33
CA LEU A 198 15.67 17.08 -1.58
C LEU A 198 15.76 18.03 -2.79
N MET A 199 15.29 19.25 -2.63
CA MET A 199 15.40 20.31 -3.63
C MET A 199 16.86 20.67 -3.91
N ALA A 200 17.70 20.88 -2.88
CA ALA A 200 19.13 21.18 -3.01
C ALA A 200 19.89 20.05 -3.72
N LYS A 201 19.53 18.80 -3.42
CA LYS A 201 20.11 17.62 -4.08
C LYS A 201 19.77 17.60 -5.57
N ALA A 202 18.50 17.77 -5.93
CA ALA A 202 18.06 17.80 -7.32
C ALA A 202 18.64 18.99 -8.11
N LEU A 203 18.78 20.16 -7.47
CA LEU A 203 19.43 21.33 -8.06
C LEU A 203 20.91 21.07 -8.37
N MET A 204 21.65 20.47 -7.44
CA MET A 204 23.03 20.08 -7.68
C MET A 204 23.18 19.03 -8.78
N GLU A 205 22.28 18.05 -8.85
CA GLU A 205 22.29 17.05 -9.93
C GLU A 205 22.12 17.69 -11.33
N LYS A 206 21.41 18.83 -11.41
CA LYS A 206 21.31 19.66 -12.62
C LYS A 206 22.41 20.73 -12.75
N ASN A 207 23.46 20.70 -11.92
CA ASN A 207 24.54 21.70 -11.85
C ASN A 207 24.08 23.15 -11.55
N ILE A 208 22.96 23.31 -10.84
CA ILE A 208 22.44 24.61 -10.43
C ILE A 208 22.86 24.87 -8.97
N ILE A 209 23.77 25.81 -8.77
CA ILE A 209 24.28 26.16 -7.42
C ILE A 209 23.43 27.28 -6.83
N VAL A 210 22.73 26.95 -5.75
CA VAL A 210 21.80 27.87 -5.07
C VAL A 210 22.10 27.92 -3.59
N ASN A 211 21.98 29.10 -3.00
CA ASN A 211 21.94 29.28 -1.56
C ASN A 211 20.49 29.49 -1.09
N PHE A 212 20.17 29.03 0.13
CA PHE A 212 18.89 29.28 0.76
C PHE A 212 19.09 30.32 1.86
N LYS A 213 18.36 31.43 1.79
CA LYS A 213 18.40 32.48 2.81
C LYS A 213 17.05 32.68 3.46
N TYR A 214 17.04 32.97 4.75
CA TYR A 214 15.85 33.40 5.45
C TYR A 214 16.18 34.44 6.51
N ASP A 215 15.21 35.31 6.75
CA ASP A 215 15.29 36.34 7.78
C ASP A 215 14.58 35.88 9.05
N TYR A 216 15.18 36.17 10.21
CA TYR A 216 14.56 35.93 11.50
C TYR A 216 14.82 37.08 12.46
N ILE A 217 13.84 37.33 13.32
CA ILE A 217 13.91 38.39 14.32
C ILE A 217 14.49 37.81 15.62
N VAL A 218 15.53 38.44 16.16
CA VAL A 218 16.07 38.13 17.50
C VAL A 218 15.38 38.98 18.56
N GLY A 219 15.46 38.59 19.84
CA GLY A 219 14.72 39.23 20.94
C GLY A 219 14.96 40.73 21.14
N SER A 220 15.96 41.32 20.49
CA SER A 220 16.22 42.75 20.40
C SER A 220 15.38 43.48 19.33
N GLY A 221 14.57 42.77 18.54
CA GLY A 221 13.84 43.29 17.39
C GLY A 221 14.68 43.42 16.11
N GLN A 222 15.96 43.08 16.15
CA GLN A 222 16.84 43.09 14.98
C GLN A 222 16.53 41.91 14.04
N VAL A 223 16.47 42.18 12.74
CA VAL A 223 16.38 41.16 11.70
C VAL A 223 17.80 40.66 11.39
N LEU A 224 18.00 39.35 11.49
CA LEU A 224 19.22 38.67 11.07
C LEU A 224 18.90 37.76 9.89
N THR A 225 19.75 37.80 8.87
CA THR A 225 19.68 36.90 7.72
C THR A 225 20.59 35.71 7.96
N LYS A 226 20.05 34.50 7.80
CA LYS A 226 20.84 33.28 7.75
C LYS A 226 20.82 32.73 6.33
N GLU A 227 22.01 32.54 5.78
CA GLU A 227 22.22 31.95 4.45
C GLU A 227 22.95 30.62 4.59
N VAL A 228 22.49 29.61 3.85
CA VAL A 228 23.04 28.26 3.86
C VAL A 228 23.18 27.78 2.42
N GLY A 229 24.37 27.34 2.03
CA GLY A 229 24.64 26.82 0.70
C GLY A 229 24.08 25.41 0.50
N SER A 230 23.73 25.06 -0.74
CA SER A 230 23.25 23.70 -1.07
C SER A 230 24.20 22.59 -0.60
N GLU A 231 25.53 22.82 -0.67
CA GLU A 231 26.55 21.86 -0.20
C GLU A 231 26.45 21.60 1.30
N GLU A 232 26.24 22.65 2.09
CA GLU A 232 26.07 22.54 3.54
C GLU A 232 24.78 21.78 3.88
N VAL A 233 23.68 22.08 3.17
CA VAL A 233 22.40 21.36 3.33
C VAL A 233 22.58 19.85 3.11
N ILE A 234 23.23 19.46 2.02
CA ILE A 234 23.47 18.04 1.69
C ILE A 234 24.43 17.40 2.69
N LYS A 235 25.53 18.09 3.03
CA LYS A 235 26.51 17.60 3.99
C LYS A 235 25.85 17.30 5.33
N VAL A 236 25.14 18.27 5.90
CA VAL A 236 24.49 18.12 7.20
C VAL A 236 23.47 17.00 7.19
N ALA A 237 22.64 16.89 6.14
CA ALA A 237 21.62 15.83 6.05
C ALA A 237 22.22 14.42 5.96
N ASN A 238 23.38 14.25 5.30
CA ASN A 238 24.02 12.94 5.10
C ASN A 238 25.02 12.56 6.19
N GLN A 239 25.42 13.49 7.07
CA GLN A 239 26.34 13.22 8.18
C GLN A 239 25.83 12.11 9.10
N THR A 240 26.74 11.23 9.49
CA THR A 240 26.47 10.18 10.48
C THR A 240 26.38 10.77 11.90
N LEU A 241 25.72 10.03 12.82
CA LEU A 241 25.62 10.40 14.24
C LEU A 241 27.00 10.72 14.86
N ALA A 242 27.99 9.86 14.59
CA ALA A 242 29.35 10.01 15.10
C ALA A 242 30.12 11.20 14.50
N GLU A 243 29.78 11.66 13.29
CA GLU A 243 30.37 12.87 12.70
C GLU A 243 29.76 14.14 13.27
N ARG A 244 28.45 14.12 13.53
CA ARG A 244 27.77 15.25 14.16
C ARG A 244 28.17 15.45 15.62
N GLU A 245 28.38 14.35 16.37
CA GLU A 245 28.88 14.43 17.75
C GLU A 245 30.30 15.02 17.79
N ARG A 246 31.20 14.57 16.90
CA ARG A 246 32.53 15.18 16.74
C ARG A 246 32.47 16.65 16.34
N GLU A 247 31.59 17.05 15.42
CA GLU A 247 31.45 18.46 15.05
C GLU A 247 30.88 19.32 16.21
N ARG A 248 30.00 18.76 17.05
CA ARG A 248 29.53 19.45 18.26
C ARG A 248 30.63 19.63 19.28
N GLU A 249 31.42 18.60 19.56
CA GLU A 249 32.59 18.70 20.45
C GLU A 249 33.55 19.79 19.96
N VAL A 250 33.86 19.80 18.65
CA VAL A 250 34.70 20.85 18.06
C VAL A 250 34.05 22.24 18.17
N GLN A 251 32.74 22.37 18.00
CA GLN A 251 32.04 23.65 18.19
C GLN A 251 32.00 24.10 19.64
N GLU A 252 31.87 23.19 20.59
CA GLU A 252 31.93 23.49 22.03
C GLU A 252 33.32 23.95 22.43
N ILE A 253 34.37 23.28 21.94
CA ILE A 253 35.77 23.72 22.11
C ILE A 253 35.99 25.12 21.52
N LYS A 254 35.45 25.39 20.32
CA LYS A 254 35.53 26.73 19.70
C LYS A 254 34.80 27.79 20.52
N LYS A 255 33.59 27.49 21.02
CA LYS A 255 32.84 28.42 21.88
C LYS A 255 33.54 28.68 23.21
N GLN A 256 34.17 27.66 23.80
CA GLN A 256 34.99 27.81 25.00
C GLN A 256 36.20 28.71 24.71
N ALA A 257 36.91 28.48 23.59
CA ALA A 257 38.02 29.31 23.16
C ALA A 257 37.61 30.77 22.86
N GLU A 258 36.45 31.00 22.22
CA GLU A 258 35.90 32.34 21.99
C GLU A 258 35.51 33.04 23.30
N ALA A 259 34.93 32.31 24.25
CA ALA A 259 34.60 32.85 25.57
C ALA A 259 35.86 33.21 26.38
N GLU A 260 36.93 32.42 26.28
CA GLU A 260 38.23 32.74 26.88
C GLU A 260 38.89 33.96 26.24
N LEU A 261 38.90 34.05 24.91
CA LEU A 261 39.39 35.23 24.17
C LEU A 261 38.59 36.50 24.52
N GLN A 262 37.27 36.38 24.72
CA GLN A 262 36.44 37.52 25.10
C GLN A 262 36.71 37.95 26.56
N LYS A 263 36.95 37.01 27.47
CA LYS A 263 37.41 37.32 28.84
C LYS A 263 38.77 38.01 28.82
N GLU A 264 39.70 37.57 27.97
CA GLU A 264 41.00 38.18 27.81
C GLU A 264 40.90 39.61 27.23
N LYS A 265 40.05 39.84 26.22
CA LYS A 265 39.79 41.18 25.66
C LYS A 265 39.13 42.12 26.65
N ASN A 266 38.21 41.64 27.47
CA ASN A 266 37.59 42.45 28.53
C ASN A 266 38.59 42.82 29.62
N ASN A 267 39.52 41.91 29.97
CA ASN A 267 40.61 42.21 30.90
C ASN A 267 41.65 43.18 30.32
N ARG A 268 41.80 43.24 28.99
CA ARG A 268 42.69 44.21 28.30
C ARG A 268 42.05 45.57 28.03
N ARG A 269 40.76 45.79 28.35
CA ARG A 269 40.05 47.07 28.08
C ARG A 269 40.25 48.17 29.13
N ASP A 270 40.89 47.89 30.25
CA ASP A 270 41.15 48.86 31.33
C ASP A 270 42.51 49.59 31.23
N SER A 271 43.21 49.51 30.09
CA SER A 271 44.48 50.21 29.89
C SER A 271 44.50 51.02 28.59
N LEU A 272 44.14 52.30 28.70
CA LEU A 272 44.52 53.32 27.73
C LEU A 272 45.95 53.82 28.06
N PRO A 273 46.90 53.81 27.12
CA PRO A 273 48.24 54.35 27.36
C PRO A 273 48.24 55.88 27.27
N PRO A 274 48.79 56.60 28.28
CA PRO A 274 48.99 58.04 28.21
C PRO A 274 50.36 58.34 27.57
N GLU A 275 50.41 58.44 26.24
CA GLU A 275 51.63 58.86 25.53
C GLU A 275 51.60 60.28 24.96
N SER A 276 50.49 61.04 25.08
CA SER A 276 50.43 62.39 24.52
C SER A 276 50.57 63.56 25.52
N ILE A 277 50.90 63.30 26.79
CA ILE A 277 51.12 64.37 27.80
C ILE A 277 52.49 64.24 28.48
N LYS A 278 53.52 63.78 27.75
CA LYS A 278 54.88 63.62 28.29
C LYS A 278 55.85 64.73 27.92
N ALA A 279 55.48 65.66 27.03
CA ALA A 279 56.43 66.64 26.49
C ALA A 279 56.31 68.07 27.04
N GLU A 280 55.21 68.46 27.71
CA GLU A 280 55.01 69.88 28.09
C GLU A 280 55.04 70.17 29.59
N THR A 281 54.98 69.17 30.47
CA THR A 281 54.92 69.36 31.93
C THR A 281 56.27 69.41 32.64
N TYR A 282 57.40 69.26 31.91
CA TYR A 282 58.75 69.33 32.47
C TYR A 282 59.36 70.74 32.54
N LYS A 283 58.57 71.80 32.32
CA LYS A 283 59.01 73.17 32.64
C LYS A 283 58.41 73.62 33.96
N ASP A 284 59.28 73.59 34.98
CA ASP A 284 59.27 74.46 36.16
C ASP A 284 58.03 74.41 37.06
N TYR A 285 57.86 73.33 37.82
CA TYR A 285 57.17 73.41 39.11
C TYR A 285 58.20 73.28 40.24
N SER A 286 58.87 74.40 40.52
CA SER A 286 59.48 74.65 41.82
C SER A 286 58.43 74.37 42.91
N THR A 287 58.78 73.53 43.89
CA THR A 287 57.95 73.19 45.08
C THR A 287 57.75 74.37 46.05
N SER A 288 57.83 75.61 45.57
CA SER A 288 57.59 76.83 46.35
C SER A 288 56.38 77.60 45.80
N ASN A 289 55.18 77.04 45.90
CA ASN A 289 53.96 77.83 45.77
C ASN A 289 53.82 78.68 47.04
N ARG A 290 54.43 79.88 47.03
CA ARG A 290 54.28 80.89 48.08
C ARG A 290 53.00 81.69 47.85
N PHE A 291 52.42 82.20 48.93
CA PHE A 291 51.32 83.16 48.87
C PHE A 291 51.70 84.34 47.96
N SER A 292 50.82 84.72 47.04
CA SER A 292 51.05 85.85 46.14
C SER A 292 50.50 87.11 46.79
N MET A 293 51.40 88.02 47.16
CA MET A 293 51.06 89.27 47.85
C MET A 293 50.25 90.24 46.98
N GLU A 294 50.23 90.05 45.66
CA GLU A 294 49.46 90.86 44.70
C GLU A 294 48.01 90.41 44.55
N LYS A 295 47.65 89.18 44.99
CA LYS A 295 46.33 88.58 44.77
C LYS A 295 45.45 88.49 46.02
N ALA A 296 45.92 88.99 47.16
CA ALA A 296 45.20 88.96 48.42
C ALA A 296 44.88 90.39 48.85
N GLN A 297 43.64 90.84 48.63
CA GLN A 297 43.19 92.15 49.11
C GLN A 297 42.48 92.04 50.46
N ASN A 298 41.81 90.90 50.73
CA ASN A 298 41.06 90.65 51.97
C ASN A 298 41.39 89.27 52.59
N SER A 299 40.94 89.04 53.83
CA SER A 299 41.16 87.78 54.57
C SER A 299 40.57 86.54 53.89
N GLU A 300 39.44 86.67 53.18
CA GLU A 300 38.82 85.57 52.43
C GLU A 300 39.65 85.15 51.20
N ASP A 301 40.38 86.07 50.58
CA ASP A 301 41.22 85.77 49.41
C ASP A 301 42.47 84.97 49.81
N LEU A 302 42.98 85.22 51.02
CA LEU A 302 44.07 84.45 51.64
C LEU A 302 43.64 83.01 51.91
N GLU A 303 42.42 82.81 52.40
CA GLU A 303 41.90 81.48 52.73
C GLU A 303 41.61 80.66 51.46
N LYS A 304 41.11 81.29 50.40
CA LYS A 304 40.99 80.65 49.07
C LYS A 304 42.36 80.28 48.49
N GLN A 305 43.33 81.18 48.52
CA GLN A 305 44.70 80.86 48.07
C GLN A 305 45.34 79.73 48.90
N ALA A 306 45.13 79.72 50.22
CA ALA A 306 45.64 78.65 51.09
C ALA A 306 45.04 77.29 50.71
N ASN A 307 43.72 77.24 50.49
CA ASN A 307 43.02 76.03 50.08
C ASN A 307 43.46 75.53 48.69
N ASP A 308 43.65 76.43 47.73
CA ASP A 308 44.12 76.07 46.38
C ASP A 308 45.57 75.55 46.40
N ILE A 309 46.45 76.17 47.19
CA ILE A 309 47.84 75.70 47.37
C ILE A 309 47.85 74.31 48.02
N LEU A 310 47.03 74.11 49.06
CA LEU A 310 46.92 72.82 49.76
C LEU A 310 46.36 71.73 48.83
N HIS A 311 45.34 72.06 48.04
CA HIS A 311 44.75 71.15 47.07
C HIS A 311 45.76 70.73 45.99
N ASN A 312 46.48 71.70 45.42
CA ASN A 312 47.50 71.44 44.41
C ASN A 312 48.66 70.60 44.96
N TYR A 313 49.11 70.88 46.20
CA TYR A 313 50.12 70.05 46.86
C TYR A 313 49.66 68.60 47.04
N LYS A 314 48.40 68.39 47.44
CA LYS A 314 47.82 67.05 47.58
C LYS A 314 47.77 66.30 46.25
N LEU A 315 47.39 66.96 45.16
CA LEU A 315 47.38 66.36 43.82
C LEU A 315 48.79 65.97 43.36
N VAL A 316 49.78 66.85 43.55
CA VAL A 316 51.18 66.57 43.21
C VAL A 316 51.74 65.39 44.01
N GLU A 317 51.44 65.29 45.30
CA GLU A 317 51.89 64.16 46.12
C GLU A 317 51.20 62.84 45.73
N LEU A 318 49.92 62.88 45.35
CA LEU A 318 49.21 61.72 44.80
C LEU A 318 49.85 61.26 43.48
N GLU A 319 50.19 62.19 42.59
CA GLU A 319 50.81 61.87 41.31
C GLU A 319 52.24 61.32 41.47
N LYS A 320 53.05 61.92 42.36
CA LYS A 320 54.37 61.35 42.74
C LYS A 320 54.25 59.96 43.32
N ARG A 321 53.21 59.68 44.12
CA ARG A 321 52.97 58.35 44.66
C ARG A 321 52.54 57.38 43.57
N ARG A 322 51.71 57.81 42.61
CA ARG A 322 51.31 57.03 41.44
C ARG A 322 52.53 56.64 40.59
N LEU A 323 53.42 57.59 40.31
CA LEU A 323 54.65 57.34 39.56
C LEU A 323 55.59 56.37 40.30
N ARG A 324 55.79 56.56 41.61
CA ARG A 324 56.58 55.61 42.42
C ARG A 324 56.00 54.19 42.41
N LEU A 325 54.67 54.06 42.43
CA LEU A 325 54.01 52.76 42.34
C LEU A 325 54.15 52.15 40.94
N GLU A 326 54.06 52.94 39.87
CA GLU A 326 54.25 52.47 38.49
C GLU A 326 55.71 52.02 38.23
N GLU A 327 56.68 52.74 38.80
CA GLU A 327 58.10 52.34 38.78
C GLU A 327 58.32 51.06 39.60
N ALA A 328 57.69 50.95 40.78
CA ALA A 328 57.75 49.76 41.60
C ALA A 328 57.10 48.55 40.91
N GLU A 329 56.01 48.73 40.17
CA GLU A 329 55.34 47.69 39.40
C GLU A 329 56.24 47.15 38.29
N LYS A 330 56.90 48.04 37.52
CA LYS A 330 57.86 47.62 36.48
C LYS A 330 59.04 46.87 37.09
N LEU A 331 59.63 47.39 38.17
CA LEU A 331 60.74 46.74 38.86
C LEU A 331 60.33 45.41 39.52
N SER A 332 59.07 45.28 39.96
CA SER A 332 58.58 44.05 40.60
C SER A 332 58.58 42.85 39.66
N GLY A 333 58.43 43.06 38.35
CA GLY A 333 58.55 41.99 37.36
C GLY A 333 59.94 41.36 37.33
N ASP A 334 60.98 42.19 37.36
CA ASP A 334 62.38 41.72 37.40
C ASP A 334 62.70 41.05 38.73
N ILE A 335 62.24 41.64 39.84
CA ILE A 335 62.39 41.05 41.18
C ILE A 335 61.70 39.70 41.25
N TYR A 336 60.53 39.55 40.63
CA TYR A 336 59.80 38.28 40.60
C TYR A 336 60.60 37.17 39.89
N GLN A 337 61.24 37.49 38.75
CA GLN A 337 62.09 36.53 38.05
C GLN A 337 63.31 36.12 38.90
N ASP A 338 63.92 37.07 39.59
CA ASP A 338 65.01 36.80 40.52
C ASP A 338 64.57 35.92 41.68
N ILE A 339 63.37 36.15 42.25
CA ILE A 339 62.78 35.29 43.27
C ILE A 339 62.62 33.86 42.73
N LEU A 340 62.06 33.70 41.53
CA LEU A 340 61.91 32.38 40.90
C LEU A 340 63.26 31.68 40.67
N GLN A 341 64.29 32.42 40.28
CA GLN A 341 65.63 31.86 40.09
C GLN A 341 66.23 31.39 41.41
N VAL A 342 66.10 32.19 42.48
CA VAL A 342 66.58 31.83 43.82
C VAL A 342 65.82 30.61 44.37
N LEU A 343 64.51 30.53 44.14
CA LEU A 343 63.68 29.36 44.47
C LEU A 343 64.10 28.12 43.68
N SER A 344 64.42 28.26 42.39
CA SER A 344 64.88 27.15 41.54
C SER A 344 66.22 26.57 42.00
N ASN A 345 67.04 27.39 42.67
CA ASN A 345 68.29 26.98 43.30
C ASN A 345 68.09 26.31 44.67
N GLY A 346 66.84 26.08 45.09
CA GLY A 346 66.49 25.35 46.32
C GLY A 346 66.37 26.20 47.58
N ALA A 347 66.43 27.52 47.48
CA ALA A 347 66.19 28.40 48.63
C ALA A 347 64.70 28.44 49.01
N SER A 348 64.40 28.71 50.28
CA SER A 348 63.02 28.89 50.73
C SER A 348 62.43 30.23 50.26
N ILE A 349 61.10 30.34 50.19
CA ILE A 349 60.40 31.58 49.80
C ILE A 349 60.79 32.76 50.70
N VAL A 350 60.96 32.51 52.01
CA VAL A 350 61.35 33.54 52.97
C VAL A 350 62.78 34.02 52.71
N GLU A 351 63.70 33.12 52.40
CA GLU A 351 65.08 33.46 52.05
C GLU A 351 65.16 34.21 50.73
N ALA A 352 64.41 33.77 49.70
CA ALA A 352 64.36 34.42 48.40
C ALA A 352 63.84 35.87 48.51
N LEU A 353 62.79 36.10 49.30
CA LEU A 353 62.26 37.44 49.56
C LEU A 353 63.23 38.31 50.37
N ASN A 354 63.94 37.74 51.35
CA ASN A 354 64.93 38.47 52.13
C ASN A 354 66.15 38.89 51.28
N ILE A 355 66.63 38.01 50.40
CA ILE A 355 67.73 38.31 49.46
C ILE A 355 67.31 39.44 48.51
N CYS A 356 66.09 39.38 47.96
CA CYS A 356 65.60 40.41 47.05
C CYS A 356 65.33 41.74 47.77
N ASN A 357 64.82 41.70 49.02
CA ASN A 357 64.68 42.89 49.86
C ASN A 357 66.02 43.59 50.11
N GLN A 358 67.09 42.83 50.35
CA GLN A 358 68.43 43.37 50.53
C GLN A 358 69.03 43.91 49.22
N LYS A 359 68.81 43.22 48.09
CA LYS A 359 69.37 43.58 46.77
C LYS A 359 68.76 44.84 46.17
N TYR A 360 67.43 45.01 46.25
CA TYR A 360 66.72 46.06 45.53
C TYR A 360 66.36 47.28 46.39
N ASN A 361 66.41 47.16 47.73
CA ASN A 361 66.11 48.23 48.69
C ASN A 361 64.81 49.04 48.37
N ASN A 362 63.83 48.39 47.75
CA ASN A 362 62.52 48.96 47.41
C ASN A 362 61.43 48.02 47.92
N LYS A 363 60.85 48.35 49.08
CA LYS A 363 59.87 47.50 49.76
C LYS A 363 58.58 47.34 48.96
N ASP A 364 58.14 48.38 48.26
CA ASP A 364 56.89 48.35 47.49
C ASP A 364 57.01 47.40 46.29
N ALA A 365 58.15 47.44 45.58
CA ALA A 365 58.43 46.56 44.45
C ALA A 365 58.58 45.08 44.87
N VAL A 366 59.25 44.81 46.00
CA VAL A 366 59.40 43.43 46.52
C VAL A 366 58.06 42.88 47.02
N ASN A 367 57.23 43.72 47.66
CA ASN A 367 55.88 43.32 48.07
C ASN A 367 55.01 42.97 46.85
N MET A 368 55.04 43.77 45.78
CA MET A 368 54.34 43.46 44.54
C MET A 368 54.83 42.14 43.91
N ALA A 369 56.15 41.91 43.88
CA ALA A 369 56.72 40.65 43.40
C ALA A 369 56.26 39.44 44.24
N SER A 370 56.14 39.61 45.56
CA SER A 370 55.62 38.56 46.45
C SER A 370 54.13 38.24 46.18
N MET A 371 53.34 39.22 45.74
CA MET A 371 51.95 39.01 45.33
C MET A 371 51.87 38.18 44.04
N PHE A 372 52.76 38.43 43.07
CA PHE A 372 52.84 37.61 41.85
C PHE A 372 53.21 36.15 42.17
N LEU A 373 54.17 35.93 43.06
CA LEU A 373 54.49 34.58 43.54
C LEU A 373 53.30 33.89 44.19
N THR A 374 52.59 34.61 45.08
CA THR A 374 51.40 34.07 45.77
C THR A 374 50.29 33.70 44.79
N LYS A 375 50.06 34.52 43.76
CA LYS A 375 49.11 34.23 42.69
C LYS A 375 49.46 32.92 41.98
N ASP A 376 50.72 32.71 41.64
CA ASP A 376 51.14 31.50 40.91
C ASP A 376 51.09 30.25 41.78
N LEU A 377 51.42 30.36 43.07
CA LEU A 377 51.22 29.27 44.04
C LEU A 377 49.75 28.88 44.20
N LEU A 378 48.83 29.85 44.25
CA LEU A 378 47.40 29.58 44.29
C LEU A 378 46.90 28.92 43.00
N ASN A 379 47.37 29.39 41.84
CA ASN A 379 47.04 28.76 40.55
C ASN A 379 47.52 27.31 40.49
N LEU A 380 48.71 27.01 41.01
CA LEU A 380 49.24 25.65 41.08
C LEU A 380 48.37 24.76 41.98
N SER A 381 48.00 25.24 43.16
CA SER A 381 47.10 24.52 44.07
C SER A 381 45.72 24.23 43.45
N LEU A 382 45.16 25.18 42.69
CA LEU A 382 43.91 24.96 41.96
C LEU A 382 44.05 23.86 40.89
N LYS A 383 45.14 23.88 40.13
CA LYS A 383 45.44 22.84 39.13
C LYS A 383 45.66 21.47 39.76
N GLU A 384 46.31 21.40 40.92
CA GLU A 384 46.48 20.14 41.66
C GLU A 384 45.14 19.54 42.09
N LYS A 385 44.19 20.37 42.56
CA LYS A 385 42.83 19.92 42.88
C LYS A 385 42.09 19.41 41.65
N GLU A 386 42.21 20.11 40.52
CA GLU A 386 41.60 19.67 39.25
C GLU A 386 42.18 18.32 38.79
N ILE A 387 43.49 18.13 38.86
CA ILE A 387 44.14 16.85 38.56
C ILE A 387 43.64 15.74 39.51
N SER A 388 43.45 16.03 40.79
CA SER A 388 42.92 15.07 41.75
C SER A 388 41.49 14.63 41.38
N ASN A 389 40.62 15.59 41.06
CA ASN A 389 39.24 15.30 40.66
C ASN A 389 39.20 14.46 39.38
N LEU A 390 39.99 14.83 38.35
CA LEU A 390 40.06 14.08 37.10
C LEU A 390 40.55 12.63 37.29
N LYS A 391 41.45 12.39 38.25
CA LYS A 391 41.89 11.03 38.59
C LYS A 391 40.79 10.21 39.24
N GLU A 392 39.95 10.84 40.06
CA GLU A 392 38.81 10.19 40.70
C GLU A 392 37.74 9.82 39.67
N GLU A 393 37.38 10.75 38.78
CA GLU A 393 36.46 10.50 37.65
C GLU A 393 36.97 9.37 36.73
N LEU A 394 38.28 9.32 36.46
CA LEU A 394 38.89 8.25 35.67
C LEU A 394 38.77 6.88 36.36
N ALA A 395 38.91 6.84 37.69
CA ALA A 395 38.74 5.62 38.46
C ALA A 395 37.28 5.13 38.43
N GLU A 396 36.32 6.05 38.57
CA GLU A 396 34.89 5.74 38.47
C GLU A 396 34.51 5.20 37.08
N ALA A 397 34.96 5.87 36.02
CA ALA A 397 34.71 5.45 34.64
C ALA A 397 35.33 4.06 34.33
N SER A 398 36.52 3.78 34.88
CA SER A 398 37.15 2.45 34.77
C SER A 398 36.32 1.36 35.44
N LEU A 399 35.74 1.66 36.60
CA LEU A 399 34.88 0.73 37.34
C LEU A 399 33.55 0.47 36.61
N GLU A 400 32.96 1.51 36.02
CA GLU A 400 31.76 1.36 35.18
C GLU A 400 32.03 0.54 33.90
N LYS A 401 33.17 0.77 33.24
CA LYS A 401 33.61 -0.04 32.10
C LYS A 401 33.69 -1.53 32.44
N ASN A 402 34.26 -1.89 33.59
CA ASN A 402 34.37 -3.29 34.00
C ASN A 402 32.98 -3.90 34.25
N LYS A 403 32.05 -3.18 34.88
CA LYS A 403 30.66 -3.64 35.05
C LYS A 403 29.96 -3.89 33.72
N LEU A 404 30.19 -3.02 32.73
CA LEU A 404 29.63 -3.19 31.38
C LEU A 404 30.22 -4.41 30.66
N LEU A 405 31.51 -4.68 30.82
CA LEU A 405 32.15 -5.88 30.26
C LEU A 405 31.56 -7.18 30.85
N ASP A 406 31.32 -7.21 32.17
CA ASP A 406 30.69 -8.36 32.82
C ASP A 406 29.25 -8.59 32.30
N LEU A 407 28.48 -7.52 32.12
CA LEU A 407 27.13 -7.58 31.54
C LEU A 407 27.14 -8.06 30.09
N ILE A 408 28.14 -7.67 29.30
CA ILE A 408 28.31 -8.15 27.92
C ILE A 408 28.58 -9.66 27.93
N ALA A 409 29.51 -10.12 28.78
CA ALA A 409 29.84 -11.54 28.89
C ALA A 409 28.60 -12.39 29.25
N GLN A 410 27.79 -11.94 30.22
CA GLN A 410 26.54 -12.62 30.59
C GLN A 410 25.54 -12.68 29.41
N ARG A 411 25.42 -11.59 28.63
CA ARG A 411 24.54 -11.57 27.46
C ARG A 411 25.05 -12.46 26.33
N GLU A 412 26.36 -12.54 26.13
CA GLU A 412 26.94 -13.45 25.13
C GLU A 412 26.69 -14.91 25.46
N GLU A 413 26.75 -15.28 26.74
CA GLU A 413 26.39 -16.61 27.22
C GLU A 413 24.91 -16.93 26.93
N SER A 414 23.98 -16.02 27.28
CA SER A 414 22.56 -16.19 26.96
C SER A 414 22.28 -16.28 25.45
N ILE A 415 23.00 -15.51 24.63
CA ILE A 415 22.87 -15.59 23.15
C ILE A 415 23.35 -16.95 22.65
N LYS A 416 24.40 -17.52 23.24
CA LYS A 416 24.90 -18.84 22.87
C LYS A 416 23.88 -19.93 23.19
N GLU A 417 23.28 -19.90 24.38
CA GLU A 417 22.20 -20.81 24.77
C GLU A 417 21.00 -20.72 23.82
N LEU A 418 20.56 -19.51 23.49
CA LEU A 418 19.46 -19.31 22.54
C LEU A 418 19.78 -19.84 21.13
N ARG A 419 21.04 -19.73 20.68
CA ARG A 419 21.48 -20.28 19.40
C ARG A 419 21.47 -21.81 19.40
N GLU A 420 21.88 -22.43 20.50
CA GLU A 420 21.82 -23.89 20.66
C GLU A 420 20.37 -24.38 20.64
N ASN A 421 19.48 -23.73 21.42
CA ASN A 421 18.05 -24.05 21.42
C ASN A 421 17.39 -23.90 20.03
N ASN A 422 17.73 -22.84 19.28
CA ASN A 422 17.21 -22.67 17.92
C ASN A 422 17.67 -23.78 16.96
N ARG A 423 18.94 -24.21 17.05
CA ARG A 423 19.44 -25.33 16.24
C ARG A 423 18.72 -26.63 16.56
N GLU A 424 18.42 -26.86 17.84
CA GLU A 424 17.67 -28.03 18.26
C GLU A 424 16.22 -28.00 17.72
N LEU A 425 15.55 -26.86 17.80
CA LEU A 425 14.21 -26.67 17.22
C LEU A 425 14.19 -26.81 15.70
N GLU A 426 15.19 -26.31 14.98
CA GLU A 426 15.32 -26.51 13.54
C GLU A 426 15.43 -27.99 13.19
N LYS A 427 16.26 -28.73 13.93
CA LYS A 427 16.41 -30.18 13.75
C LYS A 427 15.09 -30.91 14.01
N GLN A 428 14.37 -30.55 15.09
CA GLN A 428 13.06 -31.13 15.41
C GLN A 428 12.01 -30.85 14.31
N LYS A 429 12.01 -29.62 13.77
CA LYS A 429 11.13 -29.23 12.65
C LYS A 429 11.42 -30.06 11.40
N GLU A 430 12.69 -30.30 11.10
CA GLU A 430 13.09 -31.08 9.93
C GLU A 430 12.73 -32.56 10.08
N THR A 431 12.90 -33.13 11.28
CA THR A 431 12.41 -34.50 11.57
C THR A 431 10.90 -34.63 11.43
N LEU A 432 10.12 -33.68 11.97
CA LEU A 432 8.66 -33.69 11.84
C LEU A 432 8.21 -33.54 10.38
N LYS A 433 8.94 -32.75 9.58
CA LYS A 433 8.66 -32.61 8.15
C LYS A 433 8.87 -33.94 7.41
N MET A 434 9.97 -34.63 7.68
CA MET A 434 10.25 -35.95 7.09
C MET A 434 9.20 -37.00 7.51
N GLU A 435 8.78 -37.02 8.78
CA GLU A 435 7.72 -37.92 9.25
C GLU A 435 6.37 -37.62 8.58
N ASN A 436 6.03 -36.33 8.44
CA ASN A 436 4.82 -35.92 7.73
C ASN A 436 4.85 -36.30 6.24
N GLU A 437 5.97 -36.11 5.55
CA GLU A 437 6.11 -36.50 4.13
C GLU A 437 5.96 -38.03 3.96
N LYS A 438 6.58 -38.81 4.86
CA LYS A 438 6.46 -40.27 4.85
C LYS A 438 5.02 -40.74 5.06
N THR A 439 4.32 -40.18 6.06
CA THR A 439 2.91 -40.52 6.32
C THR A 439 2.00 -40.12 5.16
N LEU A 440 2.28 -39.00 4.48
CA LEU A 440 1.54 -38.57 3.29
C LEU A 440 1.72 -39.54 2.12
N MET A 441 2.95 -40.02 1.87
CA MET A 441 3.22 -41.07 0.89
C MET A 441 2.48 -42.38 1.22
N GLU A 442 2.53 -42.83 2.47
CA GLU A 442 1.82 -44.05 2.90
C GLU A 442 0.30 -43.93 2.69
N ILE A 443 -0.29 -42.76 2.93
CA ILE A 443 -1.71 -42.49 2.66
C ILE A 443 -2.00 -42.54 1.15
N GLN A 444 -1.14 -41.95 0.32
CA GLN A 444 -1.30 -41.98 -1.14
C GLN A 444 -1.20 -43.40 -1.71
N GLU A 445 -0.26 -44.20 -1.24
CA GLU A 445 -0.14 -45.61 -1.62
C GLU A 445 -1.37 -46.43 -1.23
N LYS A 446 -1.90 -46.21 -0.01
CA LYS A 446 -3.16 -46.85 0.42
C LYS A 446 -4.33 -46.43 -0.46
N TYR A 447 -4.47 -45.14 -0.77
CA TYR A 447 -5.55 -44.63 -1.62
C TYR A 447 -5.49 -45.21 -3.04
N THR A 448 -4.30 -45.24 -3.64
CA THR A 448 -4.10 -45.80 -4.99
C THR A 448 -4.40 -47.30 -5.03
N THR A 449 -4.00 -48.04 -4.00
CA THR A 449 -4.30 -49.47 -3.86
C THR A 449 -5.81 -49.72 -3.74
N ILE A 450 -6.52 -48.94 -2.92
CA ILE A 450 -7.98 -49.02 -2.77
C ILE A 450 -8.68 -48.68 -4.09
N LEU A 451 -8.25 -47.62 -4.78
CA LEU A 451 -8.79 -47.23 -6.09
C LEU A 451 -8.65 -48.35 -7.12
N LYS A 452 -7.48 -49.00 -7.17
CA LYS A 452 -7.23 -50.11 -8.08
C LYS A 452 -8.13 -51.31 -7.77
N SER A 453 -8.23 -51.70 -6.49
CA SER A 453 -9.12 -52.78 -6.05
C SER A 453 -10.60 -52.48 -6.35
N ASN A 454 -11.06 -51.25 -6.15
CA ASN A 454 -12.42 -50.85 -6.50
C ASN A 454 -12.67 -50.90 -8.00
N LYS A 455 -11.72 -50.44 -8.84
CA LYS A 455 -11.83 -50.57 -10.30
C LYS A 455 -11.93 -52.03 -10.73
N GLU A 456 -11.09 -52.91 -10.17
CA GLU A 456 -11.12 -54.34 -10.45
C GLU A 456 -12.47 -54.97 -10.05
N ARG A 457 -13.00 -54.65 -8.86
CA ARG A 457 -14.34 -55.08 -8.43
C ARG A 457 -15.44 -54.59 -9.37
N HIS A 458 -15.42 -53.33 -9.76
CA HIS A 458 -16.45 -52.76 -10.62
C HIS A 458 -16.40 -53.36 -12.03
N ASN A 459 -15.20 -53.60 -12.56
CA ASN A 459 -15.03 -54.31 -13.82
C ASN A 459 -15.56 -55.74 -13.75
N ALA A 460 -15.27 -56.48 -12.67
CA ALA A 460 -15.80 -57.83 -12.47
C ALA A 460 -17.35 -57.82 -12.41
N GLN A 461 -17.94 -56.85 -11.71
CA GLN A 461 -19.40 -56.68 -11.68
C GLN A 461 -19.99 -56.38 -13.06
N LEU A 462 -19.36 -55.51 -13.84
CA LEU A 462 -19.78 -55.21 -15.21
C LEU A 462 -19.70 -56.44 -16.12
N GLU A 463 -18.65 -57.24 -15.98
CA GLU A 463 -18.44 -58.45 -16.76
C GLU A 463 -19.47 -59.54 -16.41
N GLU A 464 -19.82 -59.67 -15.14
CA GLU A 464 -20.88 -60.57 -14.66
C GLU A 464 -22.26 -60.12 -15.14
N LEU A 465 -22.53 -58.81 -15.09
CA LEU A 465 -23.76 -58.22 -15.63
C LEU A 465 -23.87 -58.43 -17.14
N ALA A 466 -22.77 -58.25 -17.87
CA ALA A 466 -22.69 -58.49 -19.32
C ALA A 466 -23.00 -59.94 -19.66
N LYS A 467 -22.39 -60.91 -18.96
CA LYS A 467 -22.69 -62.35 -19.13
C LYS A 467 -24.16 -62.67 -18.83
N SER A 468 -24.74 -62.05 -17.80
CA SER A 468 -26.16 -62.21 -17.46
C SER A 468 -27.07 -61.72 -18.60
N TYR A 469 -26.80 -60.53 -19.15
CA TYR A 469 -27.54 -60.00 -20.29
C TYR A 469 -27.37 -60.85 -21.55
N GLU A 470 -26.15 -61.32 -21.83
CA GLU A 470 -25.84 -62.18 -22.96
C GLU A 470 -26.60 -63.52 -22.88
N ASN A 471 -26.64 -64.15 -21.70
CA ASN A 471 -27.46 -65.33 -21.45
C ASN A 471 -28.96 -65.06 -21.65
N LYS A 472 -29.44 -63.89 -21.23
CA LYS A 472 -30.84 -63.49 -21.40
C LYS A 472 -31.20 -63.30 -22.87
N ILE A 473 -30.31 -62.68 -23.64
CA ILE A 473 -30.43 -62.53 -25.10
C ILE A 473 -30.45 -63.89 -25.78
N ASN A 474 -29.53 -64.79 -25.42
CA ASN A 474 -29.48 -66.14 -26.00
C ASN A 474 -30.76 -66.94 -25.72
N ASN A 475 -31.29 -66.86 -24.50
CA ASN A 475 -32.56 -67.52 -24.15
C ASN A 475 -33.74 -66.95 -24.95
N LEU A 476 -33.86 -65.62 -25.03
CA LEU A 476 -34.92 -64.96 -25.81
C LEU A 476 -34.81 -65.29 -27.31
N SER A 477 -33.59 -65.38 -27.85
CA SER A 477 -33.34 -65.81 -29.23
C SER A 477 -33.79 -67.26 -29.46
N GLY A 478 -33.49 -68.16 -28.52
CA GLY A 478 -33.95 -69.54 -28.55
C GLY A 478 -35.48 -69.66 -28.48
N GLU A 479 -36.12 -68.86 -27.63
CA GLU A 479 -37.59 -68.79 -27.55
C GLU A 479 -38.21 -68.26 -28.84
N GLN A 480 -37.66 -67.19 -29.43
CA GLN A 480 -38.10 -66.68 -30.73
C GLN A 480 -38.01 -67.75 -31.82
N LYS A 481 -36.91 -68.50 -31.86
CA LYS A 481 -36.72 -69.58 -32.84
C LYS A 481 -37.77 -70.69 -32.67
N ASN A 482 -38.03 -71.11 -31.42
CA ASN A 482 -39.08 -72.09 -31.12
C ASN A 482 -40.48 -71.61 -31.51
N ILE A 483 -40.80 -70.34 -31.27
CA ILE A 483 -42.08 -69.75 -31.69
C ILE A 483 -42.19 -69.75 -33.21
N TYR A 484 -41.11 -69.37 -33.90
CA TYR A 484 -41.06 -69.37 -35.36
C TYR A 484 -41.27 -70.77 -35.96
N ASP A 485 -40.61 -71.80 -35.41
CA ASP A 485 -40.77 -73.18 -35.85
C ASP A 485 -42.20 -73.69 -35.63
N LYS A 486 -42.81 -73.38 -34.48
CA LYS A 486 -44.22 -73.71 -34.20
C LYS A 486 -45.18 -73.01 -35.17
N LEU A 487 -44.92 -71.75 -35.50
CA LEU A 487 -45.72 -70.99 -36.44
C LEU A 487 -45.63 -71.59 -37.86
N GLN A 488 -44.45 -72.06 -38.27
CA GLN A 488 -44.26 -72.73 -39.54
C GLN A 488 -44.97 -74.09 -39.62
N ILE A 489 -45.00 -74.85 -38.52
CA ILE A 489 -45.77 -76.11 -38.42
C ILE A 489 -47.26 -75.82 -38.55
N ALA A 490 -47.79 -74.85 -37.81
CA ALA A 490 -49.20 -74.47 -37.86
C ALA A 490 -49.62 -73.99 -39.27
N GLN A 491 -48.75 -73.25 -39.98
CA GLN A 491 -48.99 -72.86 -41.36
C GLN A 491 -49.09 -74.08 -42.31
N LYS A 492 -48.22 -75.09 -42.13
CA LYS A 492 -48.31 -76.34 -42.91
C LYS A 492 -49.59 -77.11 -42.61
N GLU A 493 -50.00 -77.19 -41.35
CA GLU A 493 -51.25 -77.84 -40.95
C GLU A 493 -52.49 -77.13 -41.53
N ASN A 494 -52.52 -75.79 -41.48
CA ASN A 494 -53.58 -75.00 -42.12
C ASN A 494 -53.64 -75.26 -43.64
N ALA A 495 -52.50 -75.29 -44.32
CA ALA A 495 -52.47 -75.59 -45.76
C ALA A 495 -52.99 -77.02 -46.09
N VAL A 496 -52.76 -78.00 -45.21
CA VAL A 496 -53.32 -79.36 -45.34
C VAL A 496 -54.83 -79.36 -45.11
N LEU A 497 -55.30 -78.61 -44.10
CA LEU A 497 -56.73 -78.48 -43.82
C LEU A 497 -57.47 -77.78 -44.98
N GLU A 498 -56.92 -76.73 -45.56
CA GLU A 498 -57.49 -76.05 -46.74
C GLU A 498 -57.63 -77.02 -47.93
N LYS A 499 -56.61 -77.85 -48.20
CA LYS A 499 -56.68 -78.88 -49.24
C LYS A 499 -57.76 -79.93 -48.97
N LYS A 500 -57.89 -80.39 -47.72
CA LYS A 500 -58.96 -81.33 -47.33
C LYS A 500 -60.34 -80.70 -47.49
N LEU A 501 -60.48 -79.41 -47.19
CA LEU A 501 -61.73 -78.68 -47.31
C LEU A 501 -62.13 -78.48 -48.79
N GLN A 502 -61.17 -78.22 -49.67
CA GLN A 502 -61.39 -78.23 -51.12
C GLN A 502 -61.86 -79.59 -51.63
N GLN A 503 -61.19 -80.68 -51.26
CA GLN A 503 -61.59 -82.04 -51.65
C GLN A 503 -62.99 -82.42 -51.14
N ALA A 504 -63.34 -82.04 -49.91
CA ALA A 504 -64.68 -82.29 -49.36
C ALA A 504 -65.77 -81.52 -50.14
N ASN A 505 -65.47 -80.29 -50.57
CA ASN A 505 -66.39 -79.51 -51.40
C ASN A 505 -66.55 -80.11 -52.81
N GLU A 506 -65.48 -80.66 -53.40
CA GLU A 506 -65.54 -81.36 -54.69
C GLU A 506 -66.42 -82.61 -54.62
N ILE A 507 -66.20 -83.47 -53.61
CA ILE A 507 -67.03 -84.67 -53.38
C ILE A 507 -68.50 -84.30 -53.20
N LYS A 508 -68.79 -83.27 -52.40
CA LYS A 508 -70.16 -82.82 -52.15
C LYS A 508 -70.82 -82.28 -53.41
N ASN A 509 -70.07 -81.60 -54.28
CA ASN A 509 -70.58 -81.15 -55.58
C ASN A 509 -70.86 -82.32 -56.52
N GLU A 510 -70.04 -83.37 -56.50
CA GLU A 510 -70.29 -84.60 -57.26
C GLU A 510 -71.57 -85.33 -56.79
N GLU A 511 -71.80 -85.43 -55.48
CA GLU A 511 -73.02 -86.01 -54.91
C GLU A 511 -74.28 -85.21 -55.28
N ILE A 512 -74.20 -83.88 -55.24
CA ILE A 512 -75.30 -82.99 -55.66
C ILE A 512 -75.59 -83.19 -57.15
N ASN A 513 -74.56 -83.25 -57.99
CA ASN A 513 -74.73 -83.46 -59.44
C ASN A 513 -75.32 -84.85 -59.78
N ALA A 514 -74.94 -85.90 -59.04
CA ALA A 514 -75.54 -87.22 -59.18
C ALA A 514 -77.04 -87.22 -58.82
N SER A 515 -77.42 -86.53 -57.75
CA SER A 515 -78.83 -86.38 -57.34
C SER A 515 -79.65 -85.58 -58.37
N ILE A 516 -79.06 -84.53 -58.97
CA ILE A 516 -79.70 -83.77 -60.06
C ILE A 516 -79.98 -84.67 -61.26
N LYS A 517 -79.04 -85.55 -61.61
CA LYS A 517 -79.19 -86.50 -62.72
C LYS A 517 -80.30 -87.52 -62.48
N GLU A 518 -80.39 -88.08 -61.27
CA GLU A 518 -81.51 -88.98 -60.91
C GLU A 518 -82.88 -88.29 -60.98
N LEU A 519 -82.96 -87.02 -60.58
CA LEU A 519 -84.18 -86.23 -60.69
C LEU A 519 -84.55 -85.96 -62.15
N GLN A 520 -83.57 -85.68 -63.02
CA GLN A 520 -83.79 -85.51 -64.46
C GLN A 520 -84.31 -86.80 -65.12
N ASP A 521 -83.79 -87.97 -64.73
CA ASP A 521 -84.26 -89.26 -65.24
C ASP A 521 -85.70 -89.57 -64.78
N LYS A 522 -86.04 -89.25 -63.53
CA LYS A 522 -87.43 -89.35 -63.02
C LYS A 522 -88.39 -88.44 -63.77
N VAL A 523 -88.01 -87.18 -64.01
CA VAL A 523 -88.83 -86.24 -64.79
C VAL A 523 -89.04 -86.75 -66.22
N SER A 524 -88.00 -87.27 -66.86
CA SER A 524 -88.08 -87.84 -68.21
C SER A 524 -89.03 -89.06 -68.28
N SER A 525 -89.01 -89.92 -67.25
CA SER A 525 -89.94 -91.05 -67.16
C SER A 525 -91.41 -90.62 -67.00
N LEU A 526 -91.66 -89.54 -66.25
CA LEU A 526 -92.99 -88.97 -66.06
C LEU A 526 -93.53 -88.36 -67.35
N ILE A 527 -92.70 -87.58 -68.07
CA ILE A 527 -93.05 -87.00 -69.37
C ILE A 527 -93.47 -88.10 -70.36
N ASN A 528 -92.72 -89.19 -70.45
CA ASN A 528 -93.04 -90.32 -71.33
C ASN A 528 -94.36 -91.00 -70.94
N ARG A 529 -94.67 -91.07 -69.65
CA ARG A 529 -95.95 -91.62 -69.15
C ARG A 529 -97.13 -90.71 -69.49
N THR A 530 -96.96 -89.39 -69.44
CA THR A 530 -97.99 -88.42 -69.83
C THR A 530 -98.31 -88.49 -71.33
N ILE A 531 -97.29 -88.70 -72.18
CA ILE A 531 -97.47 -88.87 -73.63
C ILE A 531 -98.27 -90.15 -73.96
N HIS A 532 -98.11 -91.23 -73.18
CA HIS A 532 -98.86 -92.47 -73.38
C HIS A 532 -100.36 -92.30 -73.04
N ILE A 533 -100.67 -91.62 -71.94
CA ILE A 533 -102.05 -91.33 -71.50
C ILE A 533 -102.77 -90.43 -72.53
N ALA A 534 -102.06 -89.48 -73.14
CA ALA A 534 -102.61 -88.62 -74.19
C ALA A 534 -102.98 -89.39 -75.47
N LYS A 535 -102.28 -90.48 -75.80
CA LYS A 535 -102.59 -91.34 -76.96
C LYS A 535 -103.80 -92.23 -76.74
N GLU A 536 -104.04 -92.70 -75.52
CA GLU A 536 -105.21 -93.52 -75.19
C GLU A 536 -106.52 -92.72 -75.27
N LYS A 537 -106.53 -91.48 -74.75
CA LYS A 537 -107.72 -90.61 -74.84
C LYS A 537 -108.10 -90.22 -76.27
N ASN A 538 -107.13 -90.10 -77.18
CA ASN A 538 -107.36 -89.74 -78.58
C ASN A 538 -108.01 -90.88 -79.40
N ASN A 539 -107.87 -92.13 -78.95
CA ASN A 539 -108.52 -93.29 -79.60
C ASN A 539 -109.98 -93.48 -79.12
N GLU A 540 -110.31 -93.10 -77.89
CA GLU A 540 -111.71 -93.09 -77.40
C GLU A 540 -112.56 -92.01 -78.09
N GLU A 541 -111.97 -90.85 -78.39
CA GLU A 541 -112.65 -89.73 -79.06
C GLU A 541 -113.04 -90.04 -80.53
N LYS A 542 -112.29 -90.92 -81.22
CA LYS A 542 -112.62 -91.38 -82.57
C LYS A 542 -113.82 -92.35 -82.61
N SER A 543 -113.95 -93.23 -81.62
CA SER A 543 -115.05 -94.21 -81.51
C SER A 543 -116.41 -93.56 -81.23
N ILE A 544 -116.40 -92.44 -80.49
CA ILE A 544 -117.62 -91.69 -80.14
C ILE A 544 -118.13 -90.87 -81.34
N ASN A 545 -117.24 -90.32 -82.16
CA ASN A 545 -117.62 -89.50 -83.32
C ASN A 545 -118.24 -90.32 -84.47
N GLU A 546 -117.84 -91.58 -84.66
CA GLU A 546 -118.46 -92.46 -85.69
C GLU A 546 -119.91 -92.83 -85.37
N LYS A 547 -120.27 -92.98 -84.08
CA LYS A 547 -121.66 -93.27 -83.66
C LYS A 547 -122.61 -92.07 -83.77
N ILE A 548 -122.07 -90.85 -83.75
CA ILE A 548 -122.86 -89.61 -83.88
C ILE A 548 -123.27 -89.35 -85.34
N ASP A 549 -122.45 -89.76 -86.31
CA ASP A 549 -122.67 -89.48 -87.74
C ASP A 549 -123.76 -90.35 -88.37
N ASP A 550 -123.97 -91.58 -87.87
CA ASP A 550 -125.05 -92.47 -88.32
C ASP A 550 -126.45 -92.02 -87.81
N LEU A 551 -126.52 -91.39 -86.64
CA LEU A 551 -127.77 -90.83 -86.10
C LEU A 551 -128.19 -89.53 -86.79
N GLN A 552 -127.23 -88.77 -87.34
CA GLN A 552 -127.50 -87.50 -88.04
C GLN A 552 -128.04 -87.67 -89.48
N LYS A 553 -127.86 -88.84 -90.11
CA LYS A 553 -128.40 -89.12 -91.47
C LYS A 553 -129.89 -89.45 -91.49
N VAL A 554 -130.47 -89.95 -90.39
CA VAL A 554 -131.92 -90.24 -90.30
C VAL A 554 -132.74 -88.97 -90.02
N ILE A 555 -132.18 -88.00 -89.27
CA ILE A 555 -132.89 -86.78 -88.85
C ILE A 555 -132.98 -85.72 -89.99
N LYS A 556 -132.13 -85.79 -91.03
CA LYS A 556 -132.12 -84.84 -92.16
C LYS A 556 -133.21 -85.04 -93.23
N LYS A 557 -134.18 -85.95 -93.04
CA LYS A 557 -135.37 -86.10 -93.92
C LYS A 557 -136.71 -85.67 -93.30
N MET A 558 -136.74 -85.24 -92.03
CA MET A 558 -137.94 -84.64 -91.41
C MET A 558 -137.69 -83.16 -91.07
N ASN A 559 -138.22 -82.30 -91.93
CA ASN A 559 -138.69 -80.94 -91.67
C ASN A 559 -137.70 -79.80 -91.37
N ASN A 560 -137.51 -79.01 -92.44
CA ASN A 560 -137.63 -77.56 -92.51
C ASN A 560 -138.44 -76.90 -91.37
N THR A 561 -137.86 -75.89 -90.68
CA THR A 561 -138.25 -74.46 -90.72
C THR A 561 -137.66 -73.63 -89.55
N SER A 562 -137.02 -72.49 -89.89
CA SER A 562 -136.95 -71.23 -89.09
C SER A 562 -136.05 -71.22 -87.81
N THR A 563 -135.31 -70.20 -87.31
CA THR A 563 -134.94 -68.82 -87.70
C THR A 563 -133.72 -68.33 -86.85
N LYS A 564 -132.86 -67.47 -87.45
CA LYS A 564 -131.90 -66.43 -86.96
C LYS A 564 -131.68 -66.08 -85.46
N ARG A 565 -130.39 -65.81 -85.11
CA ARG A 565 -129.72 -64.54 -84.60
C ARG A 565 -128.54 -64.89 -83.65
N LYS A 566 -127.26 -64.60 -83.96
CA LYS A 566 -126.43 -63.38 -83.75
C LYS A 566 -126.26 -62.88 -82.30
N THR A 567 -125.01 -62.87 -81.81
CA THR A 567 -124.20 -61.78 -81.16
C THR A 567 -122.84 -62.39 -80.73
N LYS A 568 -121.62 -61.93 -81.06
CA LYS A 568 -120.82 -60.67 -80.94
C LYS A 568 -120.19 -60.35 -79.57
N SER A 569 -118.83 -60.34 -79.59
CA SER A 569 -117.87 -59.44 -78.91
C SER A 569 -117.42 -59.76 -77.46
N ARG A 570 -116.20 -59.43 -76.97
CA ARG A 570 -115.05 -58.61 -77.44
C ARG A 570 -113.86 -58.78 -76.45
N THR A 571 -112.60 -58.76 -76.96
CA THR A 571 -111.34 -58.05 -76.51
C THR A 571 -111.03 -57.80 -75.01
N ALA A 572 -109.80 -57.71 -74.49
CA ALA A 572 -108.56 -56.99 -74.89
C ALA A 572 -107.38 -57.42 -73.94
N LYS A 573 -106.11 -57.57 -74.37
CA LYS A 573 -104.94 -56.62 -74.30
C LYS A 573 -104.71 -55.98 -72.91
N SER A 574 -103.50 -55.79 -72.34
CA SER A 574 -102.12 -55.56 -72.81
C SER A 574 -101.12 -55.71 -71.61
N SER A 575 -99.86 -56.12 -71.83
CA SER A 575 -98.57 -55.35 -71.70
C SER A 575 -98.12 -55.04 -70.25
N GLU A 576 -96.86 -54.95 -69.81
CA GLU A 576 -95.49 -54.76 -70.33
C GLU A 576 -94.51 -55.28 -69.21
N LYS A 577 -93.37 -55.94 -69.48
CA LYS A 577 -92.02 -55.46 -69.93
C LYS A 577 -91.23 -54.63 -68.88
N ASP A 578 -90.09 -55.17 -68.44
CA ASP A 578 -88.70 -54.66 -68.67
C ASP A 578 -88.19 -54.01 -67.34
N ASP A 579 -86.93 -53.94 -66.90
CA ASP A 579 -85.62 -54.24 -67.48
C ASP A 579 -84.50 -54.04 -66.40
N ASN A 580 -83.36 -54.75 -66.54
CA ASN A 580 -81.94 -54.28 -66.50
C ASN A 580 -81.36 -53.43 -65.32
N LEU A 581 -80.05 -53.32 -65.00
CA LEU A 581 -78.73 -53.94 -65.32
C LEU A 581 -77.63 -53.00 -64.69
N PHE A 582 -76.36 -53.48 -64.59
CA PHE A 582 -75.08 -52.71 -64.37
C PHE A 582 -74.79 -52.06 -62.99
N SER A 583 -73.57 -51.85 -62.45
CA SER A 583 -72.13 -52.23 -62.66
C SER A 583 -71.28 -51.49 -61.59
N HIS A 584 -70.08 -51.91 -61.15
CA HIS A 584 -68.71 -51.61 -61.68
C HIS A 584 -67.70 -52.18 -60.64
N THR A 585 -66.66 -52.98 -60.95
CA THR A 585 -65.29 -52.71 -61.48
C THR A 585 -64.39 -51.67 -60.77
N LYS A 586 -63.27 -52.19 -60.20
CA LYS A 586 -61.85 -51.70 -60.12
C LYS A 586 -61.57 -50.44 -59.27
N ASP A 587 -60.45 -50.25 -58.56
CA ASP A 587 -59.07 -50.79 -58.53
C ASP A 587 -58.61 -51.20 -57.11
#